data_AF-A0A969E601-F1
#
_entry.id   AF-A0A969E601-F1
#
_cell.length_a   1.000
_cell.length_b   1.000
_cell.length_c   1.000
_cell.angle_alpha   90.00
_cell.angle_beta   90.00
_cell.angle_gamma   90.00
#
_symmetry.space_group_name_H-M   'P 1'
#
loop_
_entity.id
_entity.type
_entity.pdbx_description
1 polymer ?
#
loop_
_entity_poly.entity_id
_entity_poly.type
_entity_poly.pdbx_seq_one_letter_code
_entity_poly.pdbx_strand_id
1 'polypeptide(L)' 'MGQVLAAMVAAQAHNADGKPVLGCFVIGALWQFVVLQDNTYTLSQTYDATQTPDVHAIYSAFYQAKLYIETNFQ' A
#
# COMPACT_ATOMS: atom_id res chain seq x y z
N MET A 1 -3.97 -12.10 1.52
CA MET A 1 -3.14 -11.44 2.55
C MET A 1 -1.71 -11.93 2.57
N GLY A 2 -1.44 -13.19 2.94
CA GLY A 2 -0.07 -13.68 3.13
C GLY A 2 0.89 -13.44 1.96
N GLN A 3 0.42 -13.58 0.71
CA GLN A 3 1.25 -13.35 -0.47
C GLN A 3 1.74 -11.91 -0.62
N VAL A 4 0.87 -10.91 -0.37
CA VAL A 4 1.26 -9.49 -0.46
C VAL A 4 2.27 -9.17 0.63
N LEU A 5 2.01 -9.57 1.87
CA LEU A 5 2.93 -9.30 2.97
C LEU A 5 4.27 -10.02 2.78
N ALA A 6 4.27 -11.26 2.28
CA ALA A 6 5.50 -11.99 1.96
C ALA A 6 6.34 -11.27 0.89
N ALA A 7 5.70 -10.77 -0.17
CA ALA A 7 6.37 -9.97 -1.19
C ALA A 7 6.92 -8.65 -0.63
N MET A 8 6.18 -7.97 0.25
CA MET A 8 6.62 -6.73 0.89
C MET A 8 7.81 -6.95 1.82
N VAL A 9 7.81 -8.02 2.62
CA VAL A 9 8.95 -8.39 3.48
C VAL A 9 10.18 -8.72 2.65
N ALA A 10 10.02 -9.46 1.55
CA ALA A 10 11.12 -9.73 0.62
C ALA A 10 11.67 -8.44 0.00
N ALA A 11 10.80 -7.51 -0.40
CA ALA A 11 11.20 -6.21 -0.94
C ALA A 11 11.91 -5.34 0.11
N GLN A 12 11.42 -5.29 1.35
CA GLN A 12 12.07 -4.54 2.44
C GLN A 12 13.49 -5.08 2.70
N ALA A 13 13.65 -6.40 2.77
CA ALA A 13 14.95 -7.03 2.95
C ALA A 13 15.89 -6.80 1.76
N HIS A 14 15.36 -6.78 0.53
CA HIS A 14 16.14 -6.52 -0.67
C HIS A 14 16.59 -5.06 -0.78
N ASN A 15 15.69 -4.11 -0.48
CA ASN A 15 15.98 -2.67 -0.56
C ASN A 15 16.98 -2.25 0.52
N ALA A 16 16.84 -2.78 1.75
CA ALA A 16 17.73 -2.52 2.89
C ALA A 16 18.01 -1.02 3.16
N ASP A 17 17.06 -0.15 2.82
CA ASP A 17 17.18 1.31 2.87
C ASP A 17 16.47 1.92 4.09
N GLY A 18 15.83 1.09 4.91
CA GLY A 18 15.05 1.53 6.08
C GLY A 18 13.77 2.28 5.73
N LYS A 19 13.35 2.31 4.46
CA LYS A 19 12.15 3.01 4.01
C LYS A 19 10.93 2.09 4.05
N PRO A 20 9.72 2.64 4.25
CA PRO A 20 8.52 1.82 4.27
C PRO A 20 8.21 1.27 2.87
N VAL A 21 7.68 0.05 2.82
CA VAL A 21 7.16 -0.56 1.60
C VAL A 21 5.67 -0.32 1.53
N LEU A 22 5.22 0.31 0.45
CA LEU A 22 3.81 0.54 0.16
C LEU A 22 3.26 -0.61 -0.68
N GLY A 23 2.13 -1.18 -0.26
CA GLY A 23 1.49 -2.32 -0.89
C GLY A 23 0.00 -2.09 -1.12
N CYS A 24 -0.56 -2.87 -2.02
CA CYS A 24 -1.98 -2.89 -2.30
C CYS A 24 -2.43 -4.34 -2.49
N PHE A 25 -3.54 -4.70 -1.86
CA PHE A 25 -4.20 -5.97 -2.04
C PHE A 25 -5.56 -5.78 -2.67
N VAL A 26 -5.82 -6.56 -3.71
CA VAL A 26 -7.05 -6.48 -4.50
C VAL A 26 -7.66 -7.87 -4.63
N ILE A 27 -8.94 -8.01 -4.28
CA ILE A 27 -9.79 -9.18 -4.61
C ILE A 27 -11.03 -8.67 -5.33
N GLY A 28 -11.10 -8.92 -6.65
CA GLY A 28 -12.21 -8.40 -7.45
C GLY A 28 -12.27 -6.88 -7.37
N ALA A 29 -13.40 -6.34 -6.88
CA ALA A 29 -13.58 -4.91 -6.67
C ALA A 29 -13.16 -4.42 -5.28
N LEU A 30 -12.69 -5.29 -4.37
CA LEU A 30 -12.30 -4.93 -3.02
C LEU A 30 -10.81 -4.61 -2.94
N TRP A 31 -10.49 -3.42 -2.44
CA TRP A 31 -9.13 -2.90 -2.33
C TRP A 31 -8.78 -2.64 -0.87
N GLN A 32 -7.56 -3.01 -0.48
CA GLN A 32 -6.97 -2.63 0.80
C GLN A 32 -5.53 -2.18 0.56
N PHE A 33 -5.13 -1.10 1.22
CA PHE A 33 -3.77 -0.60 1.17
C PHE A 33 -2.99 -1.07 2.38
N VAL A 34 -1.71 -1.34 2.18
CA VAL A 34 -0.81 -1.89 3.19
C VAL A 34 0.42 -1.00 3.26
N VAL A 35 0.86 -0.67 4.47
CA VAL A 35 2.18 -0.06 4.71
C VAL A 35 2.96 -1.01 5.60
N LEU A 36 4.14 -1.44 5.14
CA LEU A 36 5.09 -2.19 5.93
C LEU A 36 6.24 -1.25 6.33
N GLN A 37 6.43 -1.07 7.62
CA GLN A 37 7.54 -0.29 8.17
C GLN A 37 8.14 -1.05 9.35
N ASP A 38 9.46 -1.22 9.30
CA ASP A 38 10.20 -2.06 10.24
C ASP A 38 9.53 -3.44 10.35
N ASN A 39 9.16 -3.86 11.57
CA ASN A 39 8.51 -5.14 11.86
C ASN A 39 6.98 -5.00 12.01
N THR A 40 6.39 -3.89 11.57
CA THR A 40 4.96 -3.62 11.70
C THR A 40 4.32 -3.35 10.36
N TYR A 41 3.09 -3.80 10.19
CA TYR A 41 2.29 -3.46 9.03
C TYR A 41 0.93 -2.93 9.47
N THR A 42 0.42 -1.96 8.71
CA THR A 42 -0.93 -1.42 8.90
C THR A 42 -1.74 -1.65 7.63
N LEU A 43 -3.02 -1.95 7.82
CA LEU A 43 -4.00 -2.11 6.75
C LEU A 43 -5.00 -0.96 6.79
N SER A 44 -5.38 -0.46 5.62
CA SER A 44 -6.57 0.38 5.51
C SER A 44 -7.85 -0.44 5.72
N GLN A 45 -8.96 0.27 5.92
CA GLN A 45 -10.28 -0.31 5.65
C GLN A 45 -10.37 -0.83 4.21
N THR A 46 -11.36 -1.69 3.95
CA THR A 46 -11.66 -2.16 2.60
C THR A 46 -12.45 -1.10 1.84
N TYR A 47 -12.05 -0.84 0.61
CA TYR A 47 -12.73 0.03 -0.34
C TYR A 47 -13.34 -0.81 -1.46
N ASP A 48 -14.59 -0.56 -1.82
CA ASP A 48 -15.27 -1.23 -2.92
C ASP A 48 -15.26 -0.33 -4.17
N ALA A 49 -14.51 -0.72 -5.19
CA ALA A 49 -14.37 0.02 -6.45
C ALA A 49 -15.66 0.10 -7.28
N THR A 50 -16.74 -0.59 -6.87
CA THR A 50 -18.08 -0.41 -7.45
C THR A 50 -18.84 0.78 -6.83
N GLN A 51 -18.36 1.29 -5.69
CA GLN A 51 -18.96 2.41 -4.97
C GLN A 51 -18.20 3.70 -5.29
N THR A 52 -18.89 4.69 -5.86
CA THR A 52 -18.28 5.97 -6.24
C THR A 52 -17.45 6.65 -5.12
N PRO A 53 -17.91 6.70 -3.85
CA PRO A 53 -17.12 7.29 -2.77
C PRO A 53 -15.77 6.60 -2.56
N ASP A 54 -15.76 5.27 -2.66
CA ASP A 54 -14.58 4.44 -2.43
C ASP A 54 -13.59 4.54 -3.59
N VAL A 55 -14.07 4.71 -4.83
CA VAL A 55 -13.20 4.98 -6.00
C VAL A 55 -12.39 6.27 -5.78
N HIS A 56 -13.01 7.32 -5.24
CA HIS A 56 -12.28 8.55 -4.91
C HIS A 56 -11.25 8.34 -3.80
N ALA A 57 -11.54 7.51 -2.80
CA ALA A 57 -10.60 7.15 -1.75
C ALA A 57 -9.41 6.34 -2.28
N ILE A 58 -9.67 5.36 -3.16
CA ILE A 58 -8.65 4.56 -3.87
C ILE A 58 -7.73 5.48 -4.67
N TYR A 59 -8.29 6.37 -5.48
CA TYR A 59 -7.51 7.34 -6.25
C TYR A 59 -6.66 8.24 -5.34
N SER A 60 -7.25 8.73 -4.25
CA SER A 60 -6.55 9.58 -3.29
C SER A 60 -5.39 8.84 -2.62
N ALA A 61 -5.54 7.57 -2.26
CA ALA A 61 -4.47 6.75 -1.70
C ALA A 61 -3.28 6.63 -2.67
N PHE A 62 -3.54 6.40 -3.96
CA PHE A 62 -2.48 6.38 -4.98
C PHE A 62 -1.82 7.74 -5.18
N TYR A 63 -2.60 8.82 -5.17
CA TYR A 63 -2.06 10.17 -5.27
C TYR A 63 -1.15 10.51 -4.09
N GLN A 64 -1.54 10.15 -2.86
CA GLN A 64 -0.70 10.34 -1.68
C GLN A 64 0.56 9.48 -1.72
N ALA A 65 0.47 8.22 -2.18
CA ALA A 65 1.65 7.37 -2.36
C ALA A 65 2.65 7.99 -3.36
N LYS A 66 2.17 8.56 -4.47
CA LYS A 66 3.00 9.29 -5.43
C LYS A 66 3.73 10.48 -4.77
N LEU A 67 2.99 11.34 -4.07
CA LEU A 67 3.57 12.50 -3.38
C LEU A 67 4.60 12.08 -2.33
N TYR A 68 4.32 11.02 -1.58
CA TYR A 68 5.24 10.46 -0.60
C TYR A 68 6.55 10.03 -1.24
N ILE A 69 6.48 9.29 -2.35
CA ILE A 69 7.67 8.84 -3.09
C ILE A 69 8.46 10.05 -3.61
N GLU A 70 7.80 11.00 -4.25
CA GLU A 70 8.45 12.21 -4.79
C GLU A 70 9.14 13.05 -3.70
N THR A 71 8.60 13.04 -2.48
CA THR A 71 9.17 13.82 -1.36
C THR A 71 10.32 13.10 -0.65
N ASN A 72 10.31 11.76 -0.59
CA ASN A 72 11.21 10.97 0.27
C ASN A 72 12.26 10.15 -0.51
N PHE A 73 12.22 10.17 -1.85
CA PHE A 73 13.11 9.38 -2.71
C PHE A 73 13.80 10.22 -3.81
N GLN A 74 14.10 11.50 -3.52
CA GLN A 74 15.08 12.29 -4.30
C GLN A 74 16.50 12.09 -3.77
#